data_AF-A0A4Q3UJC2-F1
#
_entry.id   AF-A0A4Q3UJC2-F1
#
_cell.length_a   1.000
_cell.length_b   1.000
_cell.length_c   1.000
_cell.angle_alpha   90.00
_cell.angle_beta   90.00
_cell.angle_gamma   90.00
#
_symmetry.space_group_name_H-M   'P 1'
#
loop_
_entity.id
_entity.type
_entity.pdbx_description
1 polymer ?
#
loop_
_entity_poly.entity_id
_entity_poly.type
_entity_poly.pdbx_seq_one_letter_code
_entity_poly.pdbx_strand_id
1 'polypeptide(L)' 'LDGEAAKKTISVEELQHYAEDAKKSKEEIAAITKPQQEIRFTAKGIVVVD' A
#
# COMPACT_ATOMS: atom_id res chain seq x y z
N LEU A 1 7.16 1.25 24.00
CA LEU A 1 6.03 1.04 23.07
C LEU A 1 6.61 1.22 21.69
N ASP A 2 7.30 0.21 21.19
CA ASP A 2 8.01 0.26 19.91
C ASP A 2 7.04 -0.24 18.84
N GLY A 3 6.24 0.69 18.33
CA GLY A 3 5.44 0.49 17.13
C GLY A 3 6.33 0.69 15.92
N GLU A 4 6.74 -0.39 15.26
CA GLU A 4 7.44 -0.30 13.98
C GLU A 4 6.44 0.15 12.91
N ALA A 5 6.53 1.43 12.54
CA ALA A 5 5.78 1.96 11.42
C ALA A 5 6.52 1.59 10.12
N ALA A 6 6.10 0.50 9.49
CA ALA A 6 6.58 0.12 8.17
C ALA A 6 5.87 1.00 7.13
N LYS A 7 6.58 2.02 6.62
CA LYS A 7 6.12 2.81 5.47
C LYS A 7 6.56 2.11 4.21
N LYS A 8 5.63 1.51 3.47
CA LYS A 8 5.91 0.96 2.14
C LYS A 8 5.43 1.97 1.11
N THR A 9 6.36 2.49 0.30
CA THR A 9 6.01 3.30 -0.86
C THR A 9 5.98 2.38 -2.07
N ILE A 10 4.83 2.28 -2.72
CA ILE A 10 4.65 1.56 -3.98
C ILE A 10 4.81 2.57 -5.11
N SER A 11 5.67 2.23 -6.06
CA SER A 11 5.96 3.02 -7.25
C SER A 11 4.71 3.20 -8.12
N VAL A 12 4.64 4.28 -8.90
CA VAL A 12 3.61 4.42 -9.94
C VAL A 12 3.69 3.25 -10.93
N GLU A 13 4.89 2.86 -11.34
CA GLU A 13 5.12 1.73 -12.25
C GLU A 13 4.58 0.41 -11.70
N GLU A 14 4.82 0.11 -10.42
CA GLU A 14 4.26 -1.09 -9.77
C GLU A 14 2.73 -1.05 -9.75
N LEU A 15 2.13 0.09 -9.39
CA LEU A 15 0.68 0.24 -9.37
C LEU A 15 0.05 0.12 -10.77
N GLN A 16 0.73 0.63 -11.79
CA GLN A 16 0.32 0.50 -13.18
C GLN A 16 0.40 -0.96 -13.64
N HIS A 17 1.48 -1.67 -13.31
CA HIS A 17 1.62 -3.10 -13.62
C HIS A 17 0.53 -3.94 -12.95
N TYR A 18 0.23 -3.67 -11.67
CA TYR A 18 -0.89 -4.33 -10.98
C TYR A 18 -2.23 -4.07 -11.65
N ALA A 19 -2.46 -2.86 -12.17
CA ALA A 19 -3.67 -2.51 -12.88
C ALA A 19 -3.75 -3.16 -14.29
N GLU A 20 -2.60 -3.29 -14.99
CA GLU A 20 -2.48 -4.05 -16.23
C GLU A 20 -2.78 -5.54 -16.03
N ASP A 21 -2.19 -6.15 -15.00
CA ASP A 21 -2.42 -7.55 -14.62
C ASP A 21 -3.88 -7.79 -14.22
N ALA A 22 -4.50 -6.81 -13.55
CA ALA A 22 -5.92 -6.81 -13.20
C ALA A 22 -6.85 -6.55 -14.41
N LYS A 23 -6.30 -6.35 -15.63
CA LYS A 23 -7.05 -6.03 -16.85
C LYS A 23 -7.93 -4.78 -16.73
N LYS A 24 -7.50 -3.80 -15.95
CA LYS A 24 -8.17 -2.50 -15.88
C LYS A 24 -8.07 -1.77 -17.23
N SER A 25 -9.00 -0.87 -17.48
CA SER A 25 -8.96 0.00 -18.66
C SER A 25 -7.75 0.93 -18.61
N LYS A 26 -7.18 1.25 -19.78
CA LYS A 26 -6.02 2.16 -19.89
C LYS A 26 -6.23 3.51 -19.20
N GLU A 27 -7.46 4.00 -19.14
CA GLU A 27 -7.84 5.22 -18.43
C GLU A 27 -7.63 5.10 -16.92
N GLU A 28 -7.96 3.96 -16.31
CA GLU A 28 -7.71 3.72 -14.89
C GLU A 28 -6.21 3.58 -14.60
N ILE A 29 -5.45 2.99 -15.51
CA ILE A 29 -3.99 2.84 -15.39
C ILE A 29 -3.31 4.21 -15.52
N ALA A 30 -3.76 5.03 -16.47
CA ALA A 30 -3.29 6.40 -16.65
C ALA A 30 -3.68 7.32 -15.48
N ALA A 31 -4.80 7.04 -14.80
CA ALA A 31 -5.20 7.77 -13.59
C ALA A 31 -4.21 7.55 -12.42
N ILE A 32 -3.44 6.46 -12.44
CA ILE A 32 -2.35 6.20 -11.48
C ILE A 32 -1.15 7.07 -11.87
N THR A 33 -1.17 8.31 -11.38
CA THR A 33 -0.10 9.30 -11.59
C THR A 33 0.71 9.58 -10.33
N LYS A 34 0.33 8.98 -9.20
CA LYS A 34 0.95 9.22 -7.90
C LYS A 34 1.33 7.89 -7.24
N PRO A 35 2.51 7.80 -6.63
CA PRO A 35 2.91 6.63 -5.87
C PRO A 35 2.00 6.49 -4.65
N GLN A 36 1.72 5.26 -4.25
CA GLN A 36 0.85 4.97 -3.11
C GLN A 36 1.74 4.67 -1.90
N GLN A 37 1.58 5.47 -0.86
CA GLN A 37 2.29 5.26 0.41
C GLN A 37 1.38 4.52 1.37
N GLU A 38 1.67 3.24 1.57
CA GLU A 38 0.97 2.41 2.53
C GLU A 38 1.72 2.49 3.87
N ILE A 39 1.14 3.20 4.82
CA ILE A 39 1.67 3.29 6.17
C ILE A 39 1.00 2.20 6.99
N ARG A 40 1.68 1.06 7.14
CA ARG A 40 1.23 -0.01 8.03
C ARG A 40 1.73 0.28 9.43
N PHE A 41 0.86 0.85 10.25
CA PHE A 41 1.07 0.92 11.68
C PHE A 41 0.67 -0.42 12.31
N THR A 42 1.65 -1.27 12.59
CA THR A 42 1.43 -2.44 13.44
C THR A 42 1.45 -1.97 14.89
N ALA A 43 0.28 -1.67 15.45
CA ALA A 43 0.16 -1.45 16.89
C ALA A 43 0.38 -2.80 17.60
N LYS A 44 1.55 -3.03 18.21
CA LYS A 44 1.73 -4.12 19.20
C LYS A 44 0.87 -3.78 20.41
N GLY A 45 -0.36 -4.29 20.44
CA GLY A 45 -1.31 -3.90 21.46
C GLY A 45 -2.54 -4.79 21.55
N ILE A 46 -2.35 -6.10 21.69
CA ILE A 46 -3.29 -6.88 22.50
C ILE A 46 -2.45 -7.70 23.47
N VAL A 47 -2.26 -7.13 24.67
CA VAL A 47 -2.06 -7.95 25.86
C VAL A 47 -3.44 -8.50 26.18
N VAL A 48 -3.66 -9.79 25.93
CA VAL A 48 -4.78 -10.50 26.56
C VAL A 48 -4.38 -10.64 28.03
N VAL A 49 -5.03 -9.88 28.91
CA VAL A 49 -4.88 -10.05 30.35
C VAL A 49 -6.05 -10.93 30.80
N ASP A 50 -5.68 -12.12 31.27
CA ASP A 50 -6.44 -13.18 31.97
C ASP A 50 -7.70 -13.77 31.29
#